data_AF-A0A8T5XZC1-F1
#
_entry.id   AF-A0A8T5XZC1-F1
#
_cell.length_a   1.000
_cell.length_b   1.000
_cell.length_c   1.000
_cell.angle_alpha   90.00
_cell.angle_beta   90.00
_cell.angle_gamma   90.00
#
_symmetry.space_group_name_H-M   'P 1'
#
loop_
_entity.id
_entity.type
_entity.pdbx_description
1 polymer ?
#
loop_
_entity_poly.entity_id
_entity_poly.type
_entity_poly.pdbx_seq_one_letter_code
_entity_poly.pdbx_strand_id
1 'polypeptide(L)'
;MQLDRLRAAILAIKAAQPDETYQLSLKEKIARIRLAFKRDWYDHHAAEARQLASILKKGYPTPVLTVCGHGTQEIRFTSYLAYFLNPHSGHGLSNRVLNFVLGEYVPELLDLPTEKIRVNSEVWIGKAQVNKVTRNCICDICVNTDNLAVFIENKITSGQGIVKGAGRQLELYNLAIENNQEFSGKKILKIYLTPTGKLPIGVNDWEPMSYAEVVTRSANLLGDPELSDVAKENLRRFLVDLSLGPNEESDELLDSVYSLTRDALGDFNLSAVSRYLKMVNDNRMLINILLEGLR
;
A
#
# COMPACT_ATOMS: atom_id res chain seq x y z
N MET A 1 -5.68 23.26 1.14
CA MET A 1 -6.70 24.33 1.08
C MET A 1 -6.70 25.27 2.29
N GLN A 2 -6.79 24.82 3.55
CA GLN A 2 -6.74 25.73 4.72
C GLN A 2 -5.33 26.23 5.08
N LEU A 3 -4.30 25.38 4.96
CA LEU A 3 -2.88 25.74 5.20
C LEU A 3 -2.33 26.77 4.19
N ASP A 4 -2.74 26.67 2.92
CA ASP A 4 -2.30 27.58 1.87
C ASP A 4 -2.89 28.98 2.06
N ARG A 5 -4.15 29.05 2.50
CA ARG A 5 -4.82 30.30 2.88
C ARG A 5 -4.14 30.96 4.08
N LEU A 6 -3.75 30.17 5.09
CA LEU A 6 -3.02 30.68 6.26
C LEU A 6 -1.64 31.23 5.85
N ARG A 7 -0.91 30.52 4.97
CA ARG A 7 0.39 30.98 4.45
C ARG A 7 0.27 32.27 3.63
N ALA A 8 -0.72 32.35 2.75
CA ALA A 8 -0.98 33.55 1.95
C ALA A 8 -1.33 34.76 2.83
N ALA A 9 -2.15 34.56 3.87
CA ALA A 9 -2.47 35.60 4.84
C ALA A 9 -1.22 36.10 5.60
N ILE A 10 -0.33 35.19 6.03
CA ILE A 10 0.92 35.56 6.71
C ILE A 10 1.85 36.38 5.79
N LEU A 11 1.95 36.04 4.51
CA LEU A 11 2.78 36.77 3.54
C LEU A 11 2.24 38.18 3.26
N ALA A 12 0.91 38.31 3.08
CA ALA A 12 0.26 39.61 2.87
C ALA A 12 0.45 40.54 4.07
N ILE A 13 0.39 40.00 5.29
CA ILE A 13 0.63 40.74 6.54
C ILE A 13 2.08 41.25 6.63
N LYS A 14 3.06 40.43 6.22
CA LYS A 14 4.49 40.81 6.25
C LYS A 14 4.85 41.91 5.25
N ALA A 15 4.09 42.04 4.16
CA ALA A 15 4.32 43.03 3.11
C ALA A 15 3.80 44.43 3.46
N ALA A 16 2.84 44.55 4.38
CA ALA A 16 2.37 45.83 4.87
C ALA A 16 3.39 46.41 5.87
N GLN A 17 3.94 47.61 5.62
CA GLN A 17 4.74 48.35 6.61
C GLN A 17 3.81 49.05 7.61
N PRO A 18 3.66 48.55 8.86
CA PRO A 18 2.58 49.00 9.71
C PRO A 18 3.06 49.90 10.86
N ASP A 19 2.20 50.86 11.23
CA ASP A 19 2.39 51.66 12.45
C ASP A 19 2.29 50.81 13.73
N GLU A 20 2.66 51.40 14.87
CA GLU A 20 2.72 50.71 16.17
C GLU A 20 1.35 50.17 16.63
N THR A 21 0.27 50.89 16.29
CA THR A 21 -1.12 50.51 16.56
C THR A 21 -1.53 49.27 15.77
N TYR A 22 -1.15 49.19 14.49
CA TYR A 22 -1.35 48.04 13.64
C TYR A 22 -0.52 46.85 14.13
N GLN A 23 0.72 47.06 14.59
CA GLN A 23 1.54 45.98 15.13
C GLN A 23 0.92 45.36 16.40
N LEU A 24 0.34 46.17 17.28
CA LEU A 24 -0.42 45.69 18.44
C LEU A 24 -1.66 44.90 18.02
N SER A 25 -2.49 45.45 17.11
CA SER A 25 -3.66 44.77 16.56
C SER A 25 -3.29 43.44 15.87
N LEU A 26 -2.16 43.41 15.18
CA LEU A 26 -1.66 42.23 14.49
C LEU A 26 -1.22 41.15 15.49
N LYS A 27 -0.49 41.52 16.56
CA LYS A 27 -0.10 40.58 17.62
C LYS A 27 -1.33 39.94 18.26
N GLU A 28 -2.38 40.70 18.53
CA GLU A 28 -3.64 40.20 19.07
C GLU A 28 -4.35 39.25 18.09
N LYS A 29 -4.43 39.60 16.80
CA LYS A 29 -5.00 38.73 15.77
C LYS A 29 -4.23 37.40 15.65
N ILE A 30 -2.90 37.46 15.65
CA ILE A 30 -2.04 36.26 15.64
C ILE A 30 -2.28 35.41 16.89
N ALA A 31 -2.41 36.02 18.06
CA ALA A 31 -2.69 35.32 19.31
C ALA A 31 -4.06 34.62 19.26
N ARG A 32 -5.11 35.28 18.74
CA ARG A 32 -6.44 34.68 18.56
C ARG A 32 -6.42 33.51 17.59
N ILE A 33 -5.73 33.65 16.46
CA ILE A 33 -5.57 32.56 15.47
C ILE A 33 -4.86 31.36 16.12
N ARG A 34 -3.77 31.61 16.87
CA ARG A 34 -3.04 30.55 17.59
C ARG A 34 -3.91 29.85 18.61
N LEU A 35 -4.72 30.59 19.37
CA LEU A 35 -5.64 30.02 20.36
C LEU A 35 -6.73 29.18 19.69
N ALA A 36 -7.31 29.67 18.60
CA ALA A 36 -8.32 28.94 17.82
C ALA A 36 -7.73 27.63 17.26
N PHE A 37 -6.54 27.68 16.67
CA PHE A 37 -5.87 26.49 16.15
C PHE A 37 -5.48 25.51 17.27
N LYS A 38 -5.02 26.02 18.43
CA LYS A 38 -4.75 25.18 19.60
C LYS A 38 -6.01 24.44 20.04
N ARG A 39 -7.13 25.15 20.13
CA ARG A 39 -8.42 24.54 20.49
C ARG A 39 -8.84 23.48 19.47
N ASP A 40 -8.83 23.81 18.19
CA ASP A 40 -9.15 22.87 17.10
C ASP A 40 -8.29 21.59 17.15
N TRP A 41 -6.99 21.73 17.37
CA TRP A 41 -6.06 20.60 17.56
C TRP A 41 -6.51 19.67 18.69
N TYR A 42 -6.81 20.22 19.86
CA TYR A 42 -7.22 19.41 21.01
C TYR A 42 -8.61 18.80 20.85
N ASP A 43 -9.53 19.53 20.23
CA ASP A 43 -10.92 19.10 20.04
C ASP A 43 -11.03 17.99 18.99
N HIS A 44 -10.23 18.02 17.91
CA HIS A 44 -10.42 17.11 16.77
C HIS A 44 -9.28 16.11 16.53
N HIS A 45 -8.04 16.39 16.94
CA HIS A 45 -6.87 15.62 16.49
C HIS A 45 -6.09 14.95 17.63
N ALA A 46 -6.09 15.54 18.83
CA ALA A 46 -5.27 15.05 19.94
C ALA A 46 -5.66 13.63 20.38
N ALA A 47 -6.92 13.20 20.23
CA ALA A 47 -7.34 11.84 20.56
C ALA A 47 -6.69 10.79 19.62
N GLU A 48 -6.74 11.03 18.31
CA GLU A 48 -6.10 10.18 17.31
C GLU A 48 -4.58 10.12 17.54
N ALA A 49 -3.95 11.29 17.77
CA ALA A 49 -2.52 11.38 18.05
C ALA A 49 -2.12 10.58 19.31
N ARG A 50 -2.90 10.65 20.40
CA ARG A 50 -2.65 9.86 21.61
C ARG A 50 -2.77 8.36 21.36
N GLN A 51 -3.78 7.94 20.59
CA GLN A 51 -3.95 6.55 20.22
C GLN A 51 -2.76 6.06 19.41
N LEU A 52 -2.36 6.81 18.38
CA LEU A 52 -1.21 6.50 17.54
C LEU A 52 0.09 6.41 18.37
N ALA A 53 0.35 7.40 19.24
CA ALA A 53 1.51 7.38 20.14
C ALA A 53 1.51 6.15 21.06
N SER A 54 0.34 5.75 21.57
CA SER A 54 0.23 4.56 22.41
C SER A 54 0.54 3.28 21.65
N ILE A 55 0.16 3.17 20.37
CA ILE A 55 0.42 1.99 19.54
C ILE A 55 1.92 1.94 19.23
N LEU A 56 2.48 3.02 18.70
CA LEU A 56 3.90 3.09 18.35
C LEU A 56 4.81 2.86 19.55
N LYS A 57 4.45 3.35 20.74
CA LYS A 57 5.20 3.10 21.99
C LYS A 57 5.22 1.63 22.41
N LYS A 58 4.17 0.86 22.12
CA LYS A 58 4.11 -0.58 22.39
C LYS A 58 4.93 -1.40 21.39
N GLY A 59 5.43 -0.76 20.34
CA GLY A 59 6.00 -1.39 19.16
C GLY A 59 4.99 -1.37 18.02
N TYR A 60 5.47 -1.05 16.83
CA TYR A 60 4.72 -1.28 15.60
C TYR A 60 4.95 -2.73 15.15
N PRO A 61 4.02 -3.32 14.38
CA PRO A 61 4.27 -4.60 13.74
C PRO A 61 5.49 -4.43 12.84
N THR A 62 6.61 -5.05 13.20
CA THR A 62 7.82 -4.98 12.39
C THR A 62 7.48 -5.57 11.02
N PRO A 63 7.66 -4.82 9.93
CA PRO A 63 7.44 -5.33 8.60
C PRO A 63 8.27 -6.63 8.43
N VAL A 64 7.62 -7.75 8.10
CA VAL A 64 8.28 -9.07 8.03
C VAL A 64 9.40 -9.06 6.99
N LEU A 65 9.25 -8.19 5.98
CA LEU A 65 10.15 -8.11 4.84
C LEU A 65 11.32 -7.14 5.06
N THR A 66 11.24 -6.18 5.99
CA THR A 66 12.38 -5.28 6.31
C THR A 66 13.51 -6.02 7.02
N VAL A 67 13.21 -7.13 7.70
CA VAL A 67 14.21 -8.01 8.34
C VAL A 67 14.98 -8.86 7.31
N CYS A 68 14.47 -8.95 6.08
CA CYS A 68 14.98 -9.85 5.05
C CYS A 68 15.78 -9.09 3.99
N GLY A 69 17.13 -9.16 4.06
CA GLY A 69 18.06 -8.37 3.23
C GLY A 69 17.83 -8.34 1.69
N HIS A 70 18.50 -7.37 1.06
CA HIS A 70 18.20 -6.74 -0.23
C HIS A 70 18.17 -7.64 -1.50
N GLY A 71 18.94 -8.72 -1.58
CA GLY A 71 19.16 -9.44 -2.85
C GLY A 71 18.04 -10.37 -3.32
N THR A 72 17.09 -10.71 -2.46
CA THR A 72 15.98 -11.64 -2.75
C THR A 72 14.61 -11.06 -2.42
N GLN A 73 14.54 -9.72 -2.31
CA GLN A 73 13.33 -9.03 -1.84
C GLN A 73 12.15 -9.32 -2.76
N GLU A 74 12.30 -9.32 -4.09
CA GLU A 74 11.19 -9.58 -5.02
C GLU A 74 10.60 -10.98 -4.84
N ILE A 75 11.43 -12.04 -4.80
CA ILE A 75 10.98 -13.43 -4.60
C ILE A 75 10.29 -13.61 -3.24
N ARG A 76 10.87 -13.02 -2.18
CA ARG A 76 10.28 -13.11 -0.83
C ARG A 76 8.97 -12.33 -0.74
N PHE A 77 8.91 -11.14 -1.35
CA PHE A 77 7.70 -10.32 -1.39
C PHE A 77 6.59 -11.01 -2.17
N THR A 78 6.94 -11.62 -3.31
CA THR A 78 6.04 -12.47 -4.10
C THR A 78 5.52 -13.64 -3.28
N SER A 79 6.40 -14.35 -2.56
CA SER A 79 6.00 -15.47 -1.70
C SER A 79 5.07 -15.03 -0.56
N TYR A 80 5.36 -13.86 0.03
CA TYR A 80 4.56 -13.29 1.11
C TYR A 80 3.18 -12.83 0.63
N LEU A 81 3.11 -12.18 -0.53
CA LEU A 81 1.84 -11.84 -1.17
C LEU A 81 1.04 -13.10 -1.53
N ALA A 82 1.69 -14.11 -2.13
CA ALA A 82 1.06 -15.38 -2.45
C ALA A 82 0.52 -16.09 -1.19
N TYR A 83 1.24 -16.01 -0.07
CA TYR A 83 0.79 -16.54 1.22
C TYR A 83 -0.55 -15.94 1.64
N PHE A 84 -0.73 -14.62 1.57
CA PHE A 84 -1.98 -13.93 1.95
C PHE A 84 -3.12 -14.08 0.92
N LEU A 85 -2.79 -14.31 -0.35
CA LEU A 85 -3.78 -14.62 -1.39
C LEU A 85 -4.26 -16.08 -1.33
N ASN A 86 -3.49 -16.97 -0.72
CA ASN A 86 -3.80 -18.40 -0.67
C ASN A 86 -4.78 -18.74 0.46
N PRO A 87 -6.03 -19.14 0.16
CA PRO A 87 -7.01 -19.41 1.21
C PRO A 87 -6.71 -20.65 2.06
N HIS A 88 -5.76 -21.50 1.63
CA HIS A 88 -5.27 -22.65 2.38
C HIS A 88 -4.09 -22.32 3.31
N SER A 89 -3.58 -21.10 3.27
CA SER A 89 -2.53 -20.66 4.17
C SER A 89 -3.06 -20.45 5.59
N GLY A 90 -2.20 -20.68 6.58
CA GLY A 90 -2.52 -20.55 8.01
C GLY A 90 -2.66 -19.11 8.53
N HIS A 91 -3.01 -18.11 7.69
CA HIS A 91 -3.16 -16.72 8.12
C HIS A 91 -4.53 -16.39 8.73
N GLY A 92 -5.52 -17.28 8.59
CA GLY A 92 -6.85 -17.13 9.21
C GLY A 92 -7.80 -16.17 8.49
N LEU A 93 -7.52 -15.81 7.23
CA LEU A 93 -8.35 -14.88 6.43
C LEU A 93 -9.19 -15.60 5.36
N SER A 94 -9.05 -16.93 5.24
CA SER A 94 -9.68 -17.72 4.16
C SER A 94 -9.42 -17.08 2.79
N ASN A 95 -10.39 -17.08 1.87
CA ASN A 95 -10.32 -16.41 0.57
C ASN A 95 -10.63 -14.89 0.63
N ARG A 96 -10.79 -14.28 1.81
CA ARG A 96 -11.27 -12.89 1.89
C ARG A 96 -10.30 -11.91 1.23
N VAL A 97 -8.99 -12.01 1.49
CA VAL A 97 -8.00 -11.11 0.84
C VAL A 97 -8.02 -11.29 -0.67
N LEU A 98 -8.00 -12.53 -1.15
CA LEU A 98 -8.10 -12.85 -2.57
C LEU A 98 -9.35 -12.21 -3.21
N ASN A 99 -10.50 -12.36 -2.55
CA ASN A 99 -11.78 -11.82 -3.02
C ASN A 99 -11.81 -10.29 -3.03
N PHE A 100 -11.27 -9.63 -2.01
CA PHE A 100 -11.18 -8.17 -1.98
C PHE A 100 -10.21 -7.63 -3.05
N VAL A 101 -9.11 -8.33 -3.32
CA VAL A 101 -8.11 -7.90 -4.29
C VAL A 101 -8.58 -8.15 -5.72
N LEU A 102 -9.09 -9.35 -6.01
CA LEU A 102 -9.38 -9.81 -7.37
C LEU A 102 -10.87 -9.85 -7.75
N GLY A 103 -11.78 -9.80 -6.79
CA GLY A 103 -13.22 -10.03 -7.01
C GLY A 103 -13.88 -9.05 -7.98
N GLU A 104 -13.40 -7.81 -8.05
CA GLU A 104 -13.90 -6.84 -9.05
C GLU A 104 -13.49 -7.21 -10.48
N TYR A 105 -12.32 -7.83 -10.66
CA TYR A 105 -11.83 -8.27 -11.98
C TYR A 105 -12.40 -9.64 -12.36
N VAL A 106 -12.63 -10.48 -11.36
CA VAL A 106 -13.12 -11.85 -11.53
C VAL A 106 -14.19 -12.17 -10.50
N PRO A 107 -15.44 -11.73 -10.74
CA PRO A 107 -16.55 -12.00 -9.82
C PRO A 107 -16.75 -13.48 -9.53
N GLU A 108 -16.36 -14.36 -10.48
CA GLU A 108 -16.44 -15.81 -10.31
C GLU A 108 -15.61 -16.34 -9.13
N LEU A 109 -14.57 -15.62 -8.68
CA LEU A 109 -13.80 -16.01 -7.48
C LEU A 109 -14.62 -15.90 -6.20
N LEU A 110 -15.59 -14.99 -6.14
CA LEU A 110 -16.39 -14.72 -4.93
C LEU A 110 -17.25 -15.93 -4.53
N ASP A 111 -17.75 -16.64 -5.54
CA ASP A 111 -18.66 -17.78 -5.37
C ASP A 111 -17.93 -19.13 -5.33
N LEU A 112 -16.61 -19.14 -5.54
CA LEU A 112 -15.84 -20.38 -5.59
C LEU A 112 -15.54 -20.90 -4.17
N PRO A 113 -15.82 -22.19 -3.92
CA PRO A 113 -15.36 -22.85 -2.71
C PRO A 113 -13.83 -22.79 -2.59
N THR A 114 -13.34 -22.56 -1.37
CA THR A 114 -11.91 -22.40 -1.08
C THR A 114 -11.08 -23.57 -1.60
N GLU A 115 -11.57 -24.80 -1.49
CA GLU A 115 -10.92 -26.03 -1.95
C GLU A 115 -10.70 -26.12 -3.45
N LYS A 116 -11.35 -25.27 -4.25
CA LYS A 116 -11.16 -25.19 -5.70
C LYS A 116 -10.12 -24.15 -6.12
N ILE A 117 -9.60 -23.38 -5.16
CA ILE A 117 -8.65 -22.31 -5.42
C ILE A 117 -7.25 -22.80 -5.09
N ARG A 118 -6.31 -22.64 -6.03
CA ARG A 118 -4.89 -22.93 -5.81
C ARG A 118 -4.11 -21.65 -6.06
N VAL A 119 -3.27 -21.25 -5.11
CA VAL A 119 -2.40 -20.10 -5.27
C VAL A 119 -0.97 -20.57 -5.09
N ASN A 120 -0.15 -20.37 -6.13
CA ASN A 120 1.24 -20.78 -6.15
C ASN A 120 2.13 -19.59 -6.54
N SER A 121 3.32 -19.50 -5.95
CA SER A 121 4.36 -18.55 -6.35
C SER A 121 5.38 -19.20 -7.28
N GLU A 122 6.07 -18.41 -8.09
CA GLU A 122 7.12 -18.83 -9.02
C GLU A 122 6.68 -19.98 -9.96
N VAL A 123 5.55 -19.77 -10.63
CA VAL A 123 4.89 -20.80 -11.45
C VAL A 123 5.47 -20.81 -12.85
N TRP A 124 5.93 -21.97 -13.31
CA TRP A 124 6.29 -22.16 -14.71
C TRP A 124 5.04 -22.08 -15.58
N ILE A 125 4.97 -21.08 -16.45
CA ILE A 125 3.79 -20.80 -17.29
C ILE A 125 3.95 -21.27 -18.74
N GLY A 126 5.13 -21.80 -19.10
CA GLY A 126 5.38 -22.36 -20.42
C GLY A 126 6.69 -21.89 -21.04
N LYS A 127 6.81 -22.11 -22.35
CA LYS A 127 7.92 -21.64 -23.17
C LYS A 127 7.42 -20.64 -24.20
N ALA A 128 8.19 -19.58 -24.42
CA ALA A 128 7.96 -18.64 -25.51
C ALA A 128 9.14 -18.67 -26.48
N GLN A 129 8.87 -18.55 -27.77
CA GLN A 129 9.89 -18.48 -28.81
C GLN A 129 9.79 -17.16 -29.56
N VAL A 130 10.85 -16.36 -29.51
CA VAL A 130 10.96 -15.09 -30.26
C VAL A 130 12.30 -15.08 -30.98
N ASN A 131 12.30 -14.77 -32.28
CA ASN A 131 13.50 -14.72 -33.11
C ASN A 131 14.40 -15.97 -32.99
N LYS A 132 13.79 -17.16 -32.99
CA LYS A 132 14.44 -18.48 -32.80
C LYS A 132 15.07 -18.73 -31.42
N VAL A 133 14.90 -17.82 -30.46
CA VAL A 133 15.33 -18.02 -29.07
C VAL A 133 14.13 -18.51 -28.25
N THR A 134 14.23 -19.71 -27.70
CA THR A 134 13.24 -20.27 -26.77
C THR A 134 13.61 -19.92 -25.34
N ARG A 135 12.63 -19.50 -24.54
CA ARG A 135 12.80 -19.18 -23.12
C ARG A 135 11.71 -19.81 -22.27
N ASN A 136 12.10 -20.35 -21.11
CA ASN A 136 11.15 -20.72 -20.07
C ASN A 136 10.65 -19.44 -19.40
N CYS A 137 9.34 -19.37 -19.17
CA CYS A 137 8.71 -18.24 -18.50
C CYS A 137 8.19 -18.69 -17.13
N ILE A 138 8.51 -17.93 -16.09
CA ILE A 138 8.08 -18.16 -14.71
C ILE A 138 7.33 -16.92 -14.27
N CYS A 139 6.05 -17.06 -13.93
CA CYS A 139 5.22 -15.98 -13.40
C CYS A 139 5.34 -15.93 -11.88
N ASP A 140 5.33 -14.73 -11.31
CA ASP A 140 5.49 -14.53 -9.88
C ASP A 140 4.39 -15.21 -9.05
N ILE A 141 3.12 -15.04 -9.41
CA ILE A 141 1.99 -15.69 -8.73
C ILE A 141 0.95 -16.17 -9.75
N CYS A 142 0.41 -17.37 -9.55
CA CYS A 142 -0.75 -17.87 -10.28
C CYS A 142 -1.85 -18.30 -9.31
N VAL A 143 -3.05 -17.75 -9.51
CA VAL A 143 -4.30 -18.22 -8.89
C VAL A 143 -5.02 -19.08 -9.92
N ASN A 144 -5.16 -20.37 -9.66
CA ASN A 144 -5.68 -21.36 -10.60
C ASN A 144 -6.93 -22.03 -10.02
N THR A 145 -7.93 -22.23 -10.88
CA THR A 145 -9.14 -23.00 -10.62
C THR A 145 -9.40 -23.91 -11.83
N ASP A 146 -10.49 -24.67 -11.83
CA ASP A 146 -10.82 -25.54 -12.97
C ASP A 146 -11.01 -24.74 -14.28
N ASN A 147 -11.63 -23.55 -14.20
CA ASN A 147 -12.04 -22.77 -15.37
C ASN A 147 -11.38 -21.39 -15.49
N LEU A 148 -10.51 -21.02 -14.55
CA LEU A 148 -9.89 -19.70 -14.47
C LEU A 148 -8.40 -19.83 -14.11
N ALA A 149 -7.56 -19.00 -14.73
CA ALA A 149 -6.22 -18.71 -14.28
C ALA A 149 -6.00 -17.20 -14.20
N VAL A 150 -5.55 -16.72 -13.05
CA VAL A 150 -5.09 -15.34 -12.85
C VAL A 150 -3.59 -15.35 -12.65
N PHE A 151 -2.86 -14.69 -13.55
CA PHE A 151 -1.42 -14.50 -13.46
C PHE A 151 -1.14 -13.12 -12.90
N ILE A 152 -0.34 -13.03 -11.83
CA ILE A 152 0.08 -11.76 -11.26
C ILE A 152 1.60 -11.69 -11.42
N GLU A 153 2.07 -10.77 -12.25
CA GLU A 153 3.46 -10.38 -12.30
C GLU A 153 3.68 -9.26 -11.30
N ASN A 154 4.54 -9.50 -10.31
CA ASN A 154 4.80 -8.60 -9.22
C ASN A 154 6.13 -7.88 -9.46
N LYS A 155 6.14 -6.56 -9.33
CA LYS A 155 7.38 -5.78 -9.38
C LYS A 155 7.49 -4.90 -8.16
N ILE A 156 8.63 -5.00 -7.49
CA ILE A 156 8.96 -4.14 -6.34
C ILE A 156 9.45 -2.75 -6.76
N THR A 157 9.91 -2.60 -8.01
CA THR A 157 10.27 -1.33 -8.63
C THR A 157 9.48 -1.11 -9.92
N SER A 158 9.31 0.13 -10.36
CA SER A 158 8.50 0.46 -11.54
C SER A 158 9.13 0.08 -12.90
N GLY A 159 10.27 -0.62 -12.91
CA GLY A 159 11.00 -0.96 -14.12
C GLY A 159 10.62 -2.34 -14.67
N GLN A 160 10.39 -2.41 -15.99
CA GLN A 160 10.51 -3.68 -16.70
C GLN A 160 11.99 -4.07 -16.83
N GLY A 161 12.31 -5.34 -16.62
CA GLY A 161 13.57 -5.89 -17.08
C GLY A 161 13.63 -5.85 -18.60
N ILE A 162 14.41 -4.93 -19.18
CA ILE A 162 14.74 -4.98 -20.61
C ILE A 162 15.71 -6.13 -20.80
N VAL A 163 15.24 -7.26 -21.33
CA VAL A 163 16.13 -8.37 -21.61
C VAL A 163 16.78 -8.17 -22.98
N LYS A 164 18.11 -8.03 -23.01
CA LYS A 164 18.87 -7.91 -24.27
C LYS A 164 18.50 -9.06 -25.23
N GLY A 165 18.04 -8.68 -26.43
CA GLY A 165 17.74 -9.61 -27.53
C GLY A 165 16.38 -10.31 -27.49
N ALA A 166 15.49 -10.01 -26.53
CA ALA A 166 14.14 -10.55 -26.49
C ALA A 166 13.10 -9.41 -26.41
N GLY A 167 11.87 -9.68 -26.86
CA GLY A 167 10.73 -8.76 -26.70
C GLY A 167 10.47 -8.43 -25.23
N ARG A 168 9.49 -7.56 -24.97
CA ARG A 168 9.16 -7.17 -23.59
C ARG A 168 8.71 -8.41 -22.82
N GLN A 169 9.15 -8.58 -21.58
CA GLN A 169 8.90 -9.79 -20.76
C GLN A 169 7.42 -10.23 -20.78
N LEU A 170 6.49 -9.27 -20.69
CA LEU A 170 5.06 -9.52 -20.69
C LEU A 170 4.53 -10.10 -22.03
N GLU A 171 5.15 -9.76 -23.15
CA GLU A 171 4.82 -10.35 -24.47
C GLU A 171 5.25 -11.82 -24.53
N LEU A 172 6.42 -12.15 -23.96
CA LEU A 172 6.84 -13.55 -23.82
C LEU A 172 5.87 -14.33 -22.94
N TYR A 173 5.34 -13.71 -21.90
CA TYR A 173 4.41 -14.36 -20.99
C TYR A 173 3.07 -14.63 -21.68
N ASN A 174 2.56 -13.68 -22.47
CA ASN A 174 1.38 -13.90 -23.31
C ASN A 174 1.56 -15.15 -24.19
N LEU A 175 2.66 -15.21 -24.94
CA LEU A 175 2.97 -16.36 -25.80
C LEU A 175 3.12 -17.67 -25.01
N ALA A 176 3.76 -17.63 -23.84
CA ALA A 176 3.93 -18.81 -23.00
C ALA A 176 2.59 -19.35 -22.49
N ILE A 177 1.71 -18.46 -22.01
CA ILE A 177 0.38 -18.81 -21.50
C ILE A 177 -0.50 -19.37 -22.63
N GLU A 178 -0.54 -18.70 -23.79
CA GLU A 178 -1.34 -19.12 -24.94
C GLU A 178 -0.96 -20.51 -25.46
N ASN A 179 0.33 -20.85 -25.41
CA ASN A 179 0.84 -22.14 -25.87
C ASN A 179 0.83 -23.24 -24.78
N ASN A 180 0.43 -22.92 -23.56
CA ASN A 180 0.42 -23.88 -22.46
C ASN A 180 -0.93 -24.63 -22.41
N GLN A 181 -0.88 -25.94 -22.65
CA GLN A 181 -2.06 -26.81 -22.66
C GLN A 181 -2.80 -26.84 -21.31
N GLU A 182 -2.11 -26.61 -20.18
CA GLU A 182 -2.73 -26.55 -18.85
C GLU A 182 -3.77 -25.43 -18.73
N PHE A 183 -3.55 -24.33 -19.45
CA PHE A 183 -4.40 -23.14 -19.39
C PHE A 183 -5.37 -23.05 -20.58
N SER A 184 -5.33 -24.03 -21.49
CA SER A 184 -6.23 -24.08 -22.64
C SER A 184 -7.68 -24.20 -22.19
N GLY A 185 -8.56 -23.35 -22.73
CA GLY A 185 -9.99 -23.31 -22.41
C GLY A 185 -10.34 -22.62 -21.08
N LYS A 186 -9.37 -22.18 -20.29
CA LYS A 186 -9.63 -21.37 -19.09
C LYS A 186 -9.84 -19.90 -19.44
N LYS A 187 -10.65 -19.21 -18.65
CA LYS A 187 -10.65 -17.73 -18.60
C LYS A 187 -9.29 -17.28 -18.06
N ILE A 188 -8.63 -16.38 -18.76
CA ILE A 188 -7.31 -15.88 -18.37
C ILE A 188 -7.41 -14.41 -17.95
N LEU A 189 -6.92 -14.09 -16.76
CA LEU A 189 -6.66 -12.72 -16.33
C LEU A 189 -5.16 -12.56 -16.07
N LYS A 190 -4.59 -11.43 -16.49
CA LYS A 190 -3.19 -11.10 -16.29
C LYS A 190 -3.12 -9.76 -15.58
N ILE A 191 -2.44 -9.69 -14.45
CA ILE A 191 -2.32 -8.51 -13.60
C ILE A 191 -0.86 -8.13 -13.49
N TYR A 192 -0.55 -6.86 -13.75
CA TYR A 192 0.76 -6.29 -13.56
C TYR A 192 0.76 -5.44 -12.29
N LEU A 193 1.21 -6.05 -11.20
CA LEU A 193 1.21 -5.47 -9.87
C LEU A 193 2.52 -4.72 -9.62
N THR A 194 2.43 -3.41 -9.41
CA THR A 194 3.60 -2.54 -9.15
C THR A 194 3.31 -1.55 -8.02
N PRO A 195 4.30 -0.80 -7.49
CA PRO A 195 4.00 0.21 -6.48
C PRO A 195 3.07 1.32 -7.00
N THR A 196 3.12 1.61 -8.30
CA THR A 196 2.39 2.76 -8.90
C THR A 196 1.17 2.38 -9.72
N GLY A 197 0.94 1.08 -9.98
CA GLY A 197 -0.13 0.62 -10.87
C GLY A 197 0.02 1.08 -12.32
N LYS A 198 1.24 1.34 -12.80
CA LYS A 198 1.47 1.79 -14.17
C LYS A 198 1.94 0.64 -15.05
N LEU A 199 1.29 0.50 -16.20
CA LEU A 199 1.77 -0.38 -17.25
C LEU A 199 2.93 0.25 -18.02
N PRO A 200 3.86 -0.59 -18.51
CA PRO A 200 4.84 -0.18 -19.51
C PRO A 200 4.16 0.20 -20.83
N ILE A 201 4.70 1.20 -21.53
CA ILE A 201 4.13 1.71 -22.79
C ILE A 201 3.97 0.56 -23.80
N GLY A 202 2.78 0.40 -24.37
CA GLY A 202 2.50 -0.59 -25.43
C GLY A 202 2.20 -2.00 -24.92
N VAL A 203 1.95 -2.17 -23.63
CA VAL A 203 1.36 -3.39 -23.04
C VAL A 203 -0.13 -3.13 -22.84
N ASN A 204 -0.99 -3.94 -23.48
CA ASN A 204 -2.45 -3.76 -23.42
C ASN A 204 -3.20 -4.95 -22.80
N ASP A 205 -2.61 -6.15 -22.78
CA ASP A 205 -3.32 -7.37 -22.34
C ASP A 205 -3.09 -7.68 -20.86
N TRP A 206 -2.65 -6.71 -20.06
CA TRP A 206 -2.38 -6.85 -18.63
C TRP A 206 -3.12 -5.77 -17.89
N GLU A 207 -3.86 -6.12 -16.85
CA GLU A 207 -4.53 -5.16 -15.98
C GLU A 207 -3.52 -4.52 -15.02
N PRO A 208 -3.44 -3.19 -14.94
CA PRO A 208 -2.62 -2.53 -13.93
C PRO A 208 -3.23 -2.71 -12.55
N MET A 209 -2.38 -2.98 -11.55
CA MET A 209 -2.76 -2.90 -10.15
C MET A 209 -1.64 -2.27 -9.34
N SER A 210 -2.01 -1.43 -8.36
CA SER A 210 -1.03 -0.84 -7.45
C SER A 210 -0.99 -1.54 -6.08
N TYR A 211 0.15 -1.48 -5.40
CA TYR A 211 0.20 -1.89 -3.98
C TYR A 211 -0.77 -1.07 -3.12
N ALA A 212 -0.90 0.24 -3.37
CA ALA A 212 -1.85 1.08 -2.67
C ALA A 212 -3.30 0.60 -2.84
N GLU A 213 -3.65 0.07 -4.00
CA GLU A 213 -4.96 -0.50 -4.29
C GLU A 213 -5.20 -1.82 -3.55
N VAL A 214 -4.23 -2.74 -3.57
CA VAL A 214 -4.29 -3.99 -2.78
C VAL A 214 -4.49 -3.67 -1.30
N VAL A 215 -3.72 -2.70 -0.78
CA VAL A 215 -3.83 -2.22 0.60
C VAL A 215 -5.22 -1.65 0.87
N THR A 216 -5.71 -0.75 0.01
CA THR A 216 -7.01 -0.09 0.20
C THR A 216 -8.15 -1.08 0.24
N ARG A 217 -8.18 -2.01 -0.73
CA ARG A 217 -9.23 -3.03 -0.82
C ARG A 217 -9.21 -3.94 0.41
N SER A 218 -8.02 -4.37 0.82
CA SER A 218 -7.85 -5.32 1.92
C SER A 218 -7.99 -4.69 3.31
N ALA A 219 -7.73 -3.38 3.47
CA ALA A 219 -7.85 -2.69 4.76
C ALA A 219 -9.28 -2.70 5.33
N ASN A 220 -10.29 -2.81 4.46
CA ASN A 220 -11.69 -2.94 4.88
C ASN A 220 -11.94 -4.20 5.74
N LEU A 221 -11.14 -5.25 5.55
CA LEU A 221 -11.24 -6.48 6.34
C LEU A 221 -10.84 -6.28 7.81
N LEU A 222 -10.07 -5.26 8.16
CA LEU A 222 -9.70 -5.01 9.56
C LEU A 222 -10.93 -4.74 10.45
N GLY A 223 -11.99 -4.15 9.87
CA GLY A 223 -13.26 -3.89 10.55
C GLY A 223 -14.20 -5.08 10.64
N ASP A 224 -13.86 -6.21 10.02
CA ASP A 224 -14.71 -7.40 9.95
C ASP A 224 -14.85 -8.06 11.34
N PRO A 225 -16.07 -8.17 11.90
CA PRO A 225 -16.27 -8.77 13.22
C PRO A 225 -16.07 -10.30 13.22
N GLU A 226 -16.09 -10.96 12.06
CA GLU A 226 -15.92 -12.41 11.96
C GLU A 226 -14.44 -12.84 11.97
N LEU A 227 -13.52 -11.90 11.75
CA LEU A 227 -12.09 -12.20 11.81
C LEU A 227 -11.60 -12.27 13.26
N SER A 228 -10.89 -13.35 13.58
CA SER A 228 -10.16 -13.48 14.84
C SER A 228 -9.10 -12.38 14.99
N ASP A 229 -8.74 -12.05 16.23
CA ASP A 229 -7.69 -11.07 16.53
C ASP A 229 -6.35 -11.43 15.88
N VAL A 230 -6.03 -12.73 15.81
CA VAL A 230 -4.82 -13.23 15.16
C VAL A 230 -4.86 -12.97 13.65
N ALA A 231 -6.00 -13.21 13.00
CA ALA A 231 -6.16 -12.93 11.57
C ALA A 231 -6.07 -11.43 11.28
N LYS A 232 -6.67 -10.59 12.12
CA LYS A 232 -6.57 -9.12 12.02
C LYS A 232 -5.14 -8.63 12.17
N GLU A 233 -4.39 -9.18 13.12
CA GLU A 233 -2.98 -8.81 13.31
C GLU A 233 -2.09 -9.27 12.14
N ASN A 234 -2.32 -10.48 11.60
CA ASN A 234 -1.64 -10.95 10.40
C ASN A 234 -1.92 -10.04 9.20
N LEU A 235 -3.20 -9.69 8.98
CA LEU A 235 -3.59 -8.76 7.93
C LEU A 235 -2.94 -7.40 8.14
N ARG A 236 -2.95 -6.86 9.36
CA ARG A 236 -2.32 -5.58 9.67
C ARG A 236 -0.84 -5.56 9.31
N ARG A 237 -0.08 -6.60 9.67
CA ARG A 237 1.33 -6.75 9.31
C ARG A 237 1.53 -6.73 7.81
N PHE A 238 0.75 -7.52 7.08
CA PHE A 238 0.79 -7.57 5.62
C PHE A 238 0.52 -6.20 4.99
N LEU A 239 -0.49 -5.47 5.47
CA LEU A 239 -0.83 -4.16 4.92
C LEU A 239 0.22 -3.10 5.26
N VAL A 240 0.84 -3.17 6.44
CA VAL A 240 1.99 -2.31 6.80
C VAL A 240 3.18 -2.60 5.89
N ASP A 241 3.57 -3.88 5.74
CA ASP A 241 4.63 -4.33 4.82
C ASP A 241 4.39 -3.79 3.40
N LEU A 242 3.18 -3.97 2.88
CA LEU A 242 2.82 -3.58 1.52
C LEU A 242 2.73 -2.05 1.34
N SER A 243 2.31 -1.31 2.38
CA SER A 243 2.24 0.15 2.36
C SER A 243 3.62 0.81 2.40
N LEU A 244 4.53 0.23 3.18
CA LEU A 244 5.92 0.70 3.29
C LEU A 244 6.76 0.25 2.09
N GLY A 245 6.40 -0.88 1.49
CA GLY A 245 7.15 -1.52 0.43
C GLY A 245 8.49 -2.07 0.93
N PRO A 246 9.27 -2.72 0.04
CA PRO A 246 10.56 -3.31 0.38
C PRO A 246 11.72 -2.31 0.54
N ASN A 247 11.42 -1.03 0.82
CA ASN A 247 12.41 0.05 0.83
C ASN A 247 13.01 0.27 2.24
N GLU A 248 14.29 0.64 2.27
CA GLU A 248 15.06 0.95 3.50
C GLU A 248 14.47 2.13 4.31
N GLU A 249 13.76 3.05 3.66
CA GLU A 249 13.18 4.26 4.29
C GLU A 249 11.99 3.97 5.23
N SER A 250 11.58 2.72 5.35
CA SER A 250 10.35 2.30 6.05
C SER A 250 10.43 2.44 7.58
N ASP A 251 11.57 2.09 8.19
CA ASP A 251 11.78 2.27 9.64
C ASP A 251 11.92 3.75 10.01
N GLU A 252 12.66 4.53 9.20
CA GLU A 252 12.80 5.98 9.39
C GLU A 252 11.45 6.70 9.34
N LEU A 253 10.53 6.24 8.50
CA LEU A 253 9.19 6.78 8.42
C LEU A 253 8.41 6.55 9.72
N LEU A 254 8.41 5.33 10.26
CA LEU A 254 7.69 5.00 11.50
C LEU A 254 8.27 5.75 12.70
N ASP A 255 9.59 5.85 12.80
CA ASP A 255 10.28 6.65 13.81
C ASP A 255 9.94 8.14 13.69
N SER A 256 9.90 8.65 12.46
CA SER A 256 9.51 10.04 12.18
C SER A 256 8.06 10.30 12.58
N VAL A 257 7.13 9.39 12.27
CA VAL A 257 5.74 9.46 12.70
C VAL A 257 5.67 9.48 14.23
N TYR A 258 6.39 8.59 14.91
CA TYR A 258 6.39 8.53 16.37
C TYR A 258 6.93 9.83 17.01
N SER A 259 8.09 10.30 16.54
CA SER A 259 8.69 11.53 17.06
C SER A 259 7.78 12.74 16.85
N LEU A 260 7.22 12.91 15.65
CA LEU A 260 6.32 14.02 15.35
C LEU A 260 5.02 13.95 16.16
N THR A 261 4.50 12.76 16.41
CA THR A 261 3.31 12.55 17.25
C THR A 261 3.58 12.97 18.69
N ARG A 262 4.72 12.57 19.27
CA ARG A 262 5.13 12.96 20.62
C ARG A 262 5.30 14.48 20.71
N ASP A 263 5.97 15.09 19.75
CA ASP A 263 6.23 16.52 19.73
C ASP A 263 4.91 17.34 19.60
N ALA A 264 3.92 16.83 18.84
CA ALA A 264 2.61 17.48 18.70
C ALA A 264 1.73 17.35 19.96
N LEU A 265 1.95 16.32 20.78
CA LEU A 265 1.25 16.08 22.05
C LEU A 265 1.88 16.78 23.26
N GLY A 266 3.09 17.33 23.12
CA GLY A 266 3.77 18.10 24.16
C GLY A 266 3.19 19.51 24.32
N ASP A 267 4.03 20.46 24.74
CA ASP A 267 3.64 21.85 24.79
C ASP A 267 3.23 22.35 23.40
N PHE A 268 2.08 23.04 23.32
CA PHE A 268 1.51 23.42 22.04
C PHE A 268 2.49 24.26 21.22
N ASN A 269 2.92 23.69 20.09
CA ASN A 269 3.79 24.31 19.12
C ASN A 269 3.20 24.17 17.71
N LEU A 270 2.83 25.30 17.10
CA LEU A 270 2.19 25.31 15.78
C LEU A 270 3.02 24.60 14.70
N SER A 271 4.35 24.71 14.75
CA SER A 271 5.24 24.04 13.79
C SER A 271 5.25 22.52 14.00
N ALA A 272 5.26 22.06 15.24
CA ALA A 272 5.18 20.63 15.55
C ALA A 272 3.84 20.04 15.08
N VAL A 273 2.73 20.68 15.43
CA VAL A 273 1.39 20.24 15.01
C VAL A 273 1.25 20.26 13.48
N SER A 274 1.74 21.31 12.80
CA SER A 274 1.67 21.37 11.34
C SER A 274 2.49 20.27 10.66
N ARG A 275 3.65 19.90 11.21
CA ARG A 275 4.47 18.80 10.69
C ARG A 275 3.80 17.45 10.92
N TYR A 276 3.22 17.23 12.09
CA TYR A 276 2.43 16.04 12.39
C TYR A 276 1.24 15.90 11.44
N LEU A 277 0.42 16.94 11.27
CA LEU A 277 -0.75 16.89 10.40
C LEU A 277 -0.37 16.61 8.95
N LYS A 278 0.73 17.21 8.47
CA LYS A 278 1.28 16.89 7.14
C LYS A 278 1.70 15.43 7.05
N MET A 279 2.46 14.92 8.02
CA MET A 279 2.92 13.54 8.05
C MET A 279 1.77 12.54 8.04
N VAL A 280 0.75 12.76 8.88
CA VAL A 280 -0.44 11.91 8.94
C VAL A 280 -1.25 11.97 7.64
N ASN A 281 -1.39 13.15 7.04
CA ASN A 281 -2.11 13.31 5.79
C ASN A 281 -1.39 12.62 4.63
N ASP A 282 -0.07 12.79 4.53
CA ASP A 282 0.76 12.20 3.47
C ASP A 282 0.81 10.65 3.59
N ASN A 283 0.59 10.11 4.79
CA ASN A 283 0.63 8.67 5.08
C ASN A 283 -0.71 8.12 5.61
N ARG A 284 -1.84 8.74 5.23
CA ARG A 284 -3.15 8.47 5.87
C ARG A 284 -3.53 7.00 5.87
N MET A 285 -3.22 6.27 4.80
CA MET A 285 -3.49 4.83 4.71
C MET A 285 -2.73 4.04 5.78
N LEU A 286 -1.41 4.25 5.89
CA LEU A 286 -0.57 3.61 6.91
C LEU A 286 -1.09 3.92 8.31
N ILE A 287 -1.42 5.19 8.58
CA ILE A 287 -1.97 5.62 9.87
C ILE A 287 -3.29 4.91 10.17
N ASN A 288 -4.18 4.78 9.18
CA ASN A 288 -5.45 4.07 9.36
C ASN A 288 -5.24 2.59 9.65
N ILE A 289 -4.31 1.92 8.97
CA ILE A 289 -3.95 0.51 9.23
C ILE A 289 -3.45 0.33 10.67
N LEU A 290 -2.55 1.23 11.11
CA LEU A 290 -2.02 1.22 12.48
C LEU A 290 -3.12 1.45 13.52
N LEU A 291 -4.14 2.26 13.20
CA LEU A 291 -5.29 2.54 14.07
C LEU A 291 -6.44 1.53 13.94
N GLU A 292 -6.17 0.37 13.33
CA GLU A 292 -7.10 -0.77 13.17
C GLU A 292 -8.24 -0.59 12.15
N GLY A 293 -8.07 0.28 11.14
CA GLY A 293 -8.97 0.36 10.00
C GLY A 293 -9.23 1.78 9.48
N LEU A 294 -9.90 1.87 8.33
CA LEU A 294 -10.40 3.14 7.80
C LEU A 294 -11.56 3.62 8.69
N ARG A 295 -11.38 4.74 9.40
CA ARG A 295 -12.48 5.51 10.02
C ARG A 295 -13.06 6.50 9.03
#